data_AF-A0AB34T836-F1
#
_entry.id   AF-A0AB34T836-F1
#
_cell.length_a   1.000
_cell.length_b   1.000
_cell.length_c   1.000
_cell.angle_alpha   90.00
_cell.angle_beta   90.00
_cell.angle_gamma   90.00
#
_symmetry.space_group_name_H-M   'P 1'
#
loop_
_entity.id
_entity.type
_entity.pdbx_description
1 polymer ?
#
loop_
_entity_poly.entity_id
_entity_poly.type
_entity_poly.pdbx_seq_one_letter_code
_entity_poly.pdbx_strand_id
1 'polypeptide(L)'
;MLPIDREQLYKLVKAFSNPFNISTPAHKINGLLHDPIRAQELTRDMMMEQLVKAEQRGRVLTVALVKTICRRVSKETIITRACGIPATLIRQGCRYEKLRLELRGGDDLGHPELSDENIWDRAAHNEAQRQRAALEAGTITTVRWPPLHDGTSTRPHNPHGEKLACGGLAEWREAIANACAPHVQYEWDDRVDTDERSRMSAEQEWEQATWTPDATWLADHGITADMIRTIPEQRLRDAGVDPTALAMMAGCSMPSRRVDTVNRVVQDRMVAERMVAAYRGRSSSSDSILTSYGLPVRVARTMLAYASMLAEHDVEDGSVEAQALWDETCDRLNRGKRRRGCIPGRAGRLEAQRVLAEWQADMRSRFTAVAQPVLM
;
A
#
# COMPACT_ATOMS: atom_id res chain seq x y z
N MET A 1 16.64 30.01 -9.08
CA MET A 1 15.62 28.94 -8.99
C MET A 1 14.30 29.55 -9.42
N LEU A 2 13.59 28.93 -10.37
CA LEU A 2 12.32 29.48 -10.85
C LEU A 2 11.18 29.19 -9.85
N PRO A 3 10.28 30.16 -9.62
CA PRO A 3 9.07 29.92 -8.85
C PRO A 3 8.18 28.91 -9.58
N ILE A 4 7.44 28.11 -8.80
CA ILE A 4 6.46 27.17 -9.34
C ILE A 4 5.29 27.94 -9.93
N ASP A 5 4.77 27.49 -11.08
CA ASP A 5 3.52 28.02 -11.60
C ASP A 5 2.30 27.47 -10.83
N ARG A 6 1.17 28.17 -10.96
CA ARG A 6 -0.06 27.84 -10.24
C ARG A 6 -0.62 26.46 -10.62
N GLU A 7 -0.49 26.06 -11.87
CA GLU A 7 -1.02 24.79 -12.37
C GLU A 7 -0.23 23.60 -11.84
N GLN A 8 1.10 23.69 -11.84
CA GLN A 8 2.02 22.71 -11.25
C GLN A 8 1.82 22.61 -9.75
N LEU A 9 1.58 23.73 -9.06
CA LEU A 9 1.26 23.73 -7.63
C LEU A 9 -0.01 22.91 -7.36
N TYR A 10 -1.11 23.17 -8.08
CA TYR A 10 -2.35 22.42 -7.93
C TYR A 10 -2.18 20.93 -8.25
N LYS A 11 -1.47 20.60 -9.34
CA LYS A 11 -1.18 19.21 -9.71
C LYS A 11 -0.43 18.47 -8.59
N LEU A 12 0.58 19.10 -7.98
CA LEU A 12 1.32 18.49 -6.87
C LEU A 12 0.46 18.32 -5.63
N VAL A 13 -0.27 19.35 -5.22
CA VAL A 13 -1.15 19.27 -4.04
C VAL A 13 -2.19 18.17 -4.23
N LYS A 14 -2.88 18.13 -5.39
CA LYS A 14 -3.86 17.09 -5.73
C LYS A 14 -3.24 15.68 -5.69
N ALA A 15 -2.04 15.52 -6.23
CA ALA A 15 -1.35 14.22 -6.22
C ALA A 15 -0.99 13.75 -4.81
N PHE A 16 -0.51 14.65 -3.93
CA PHE A 16 -0.14 14.31 -2.56
C PHE A 16 -1.32 14.27 -1.59
N SER A 17 -2.46 14.88 -1.91
CA SER A 17 -3.70 14.78 -1.13
C SER A 17 -4.59 13.61 -1.56
N ASN A 18 -4.17 12.77 -2.50
CA ASN A 18 -4.98 11.65 -2.99
C ASN A 18 -5.01 10.49 -1.96
N PRO A 19 -6.19 10.09 -1.43
CA PRO A 19 -6.32 9.03 -0.41
C PRO A 19 -6.15 7.61 -0.96
N PHE A 20 -6.18 7.42 -2.27
CA PHE A 20 -6.04 6.10 -2.91
C PHE A 20 -4.59 5.76 -3.24
N ASN A 21 -3.66 6.71 -3.17
CA ASN A 21 -2.25 6.47 -3.42
C ASN A 21 -1.50 6.12 -2.11
N ILE A 22 -1.05 4.87 -1.99
CA ILE A 22 -0.41 4.30 -0.78
C ILE A 22 0.73 5.17 -0.21
N SER A 23 1.43 5.90 -1.08
CA SER A 23 2.58 6.71 -0.69
C SER A 23 2.23 8.08 -0.09
N THR A 24 0.97 8.48 -0.08
CA THR A 24 0.55 9.83 0.31
C THR A 24 0.21 9.95 1.80
N PRO A 25 0.24 11.17 2.36
CA PRO A 25 -0.33 11.43 3.67
C PRO A 25 -1.83 11.14 3.77
N ALA A 26 -2.60 11.49 2.74
CA ALA A 26 -4.04 11.26 2.71
C ALA A 26 -4.41 9.78 2.80
N HIS A 27 -3.68 8.89 2.11
CA HIS A 27 -3.95 7.45 2.19
C HIS A 27 -3.82 6.90 3.61
N LYS A 28 -2.80 7.37 4.34
CA LYS A 28 -2.57 6.92 5.72
C LYS A 28 -3.61 7.49 6.69
N ILE A 29 -4.16 8.66 6.42
CA ILE A 29 -5.26 9.24 7.20
C ILE A 29 -6.57 8.50 6.86
N ASN A 30 -6.80 8.20 5.59
CA ASN A 30 -7.93 7.41 5.13
C ASN A 30 -7.94 6.00 5.74
N GLY A 31 -6.78 5.36 5.88
CA GLY A 31 -6.67 4.07 6.57
C GLY A 31 -7.08 4.10 8.05
N LEU A 32 -7.20 5.29 8.66
CA LEU A 32 -7.68 5.47 10.03
C LEU A 32 -9.15 5.93 10.07
N LEU A 33 -9.51 6.93 9.25
CA LEU A 33 -10.83 7.55 9.27
C LEU A 33 -11.88 6.79 8.44
N HIS A 34 -11.42 5.94 7.50
CA HIS A 34 -12.26 5.27 6.50
C HIS A 34 -13.13 6.24 5.67
N ASP A 35 -12.70 7.50 5.56
CA ASP A 35 -13.35 8.56 4.81
C ASP A 35 -12.34 9.19 3.84
N PRO A 36 -12.37 8.85 2.54
CA PRO A 36 -11.40 9.32 1.58
C PRO A 36 -11.55 10.82 1.30
N ILE A 37 -12.77 11.35 1.31
CA ILE A 37 -13.06 12.76 1.04
C ILE A 37 -12.46 13.61 2.16
N ARG A 38 -12.80 13.28 3.41
CA ARG A 38 -12.30 14.00 4.58
C ARG A 38 -10.79 13.86 4.73
N ALA A 39 -10.22 12.68 4.45
CA ALA A 39 -8.78 12.50 4.48
C ALA A 39 -8.04 13.38 3.45
N GLN A 40 -8.63 13.57 2.26
CA GLN A 40 -8.11 14.46 1.24
C GLN A 40 -8.17 15.92 1.67
N GLU A 41 -9.33 16.39 2.15
CA GLU A 41 -9.56 17.77 2.60
C GLU A 41 -8.58 18.17 3.70
N LEU A 42 -8.53 17.39 4.78
CA LEU A 42 -7.66 17.63 5.92
C LEU A 42 -6.17 17.67 5.54
N THR A 43 -5.78 16.81 4.59
CA THR A 43 -4.40 16.77 4.08
C THR A 43 -4.10 18.01 3.24
N ARG A 44 -5.03 18.39 2.35
CA ARG A 44 -4.90 19.55 1.47
C ARG A 44 -4.81 20.84 2.29
N ASP A 45 -5.67 21.01 3.28
CA ASP A 45 -5.70 22.21 4.12
C ASP A 45 -4.38 22.41 4.86
N MET A 46 -3.85 21.34 5.45
CA MET A 46 -2.54 21.41 6.11
C MET A 46 -1.41 21.68 5.12
N MET A 47 -1.44 21.13 3.89
CA MET A 47 -0.45 21.48 2.86
C MET A 47 -0.50 22.97 2.53
N MET A 48 -1.70 23.51 2.30
CA MET A 48 -1.90 24.91 1.99
C MET A 48 -1.42 25.81 3.14
N GLU A 49 -1.74 25.47 4.40
CA GLU A 49 -1.26 26.20 5.58
C GLU A 49 0.28 26.24 5.64
N GLN A 50 0.95 25.11 5.36
CA GLN A 50 2.41 25.05 5.36
C GLN A 50 3.04 25.81 4.19
N LEU A 51 2.39 25.83 3.03
CA LEU A 51 2.82 26.60 1.86
C LEU A 51 2.72 28.10 2.14
N VAL A 52 1.59 28.57 2.67
CA VAL A 52 1.39 29.97 3.10
C VAL A 52 2.42 30.38 4.16
N LYS A 53 2.68 29.51 5.15
CA LYS A 53 3.73 29.75 6.16
C LYS A 53 5.13 29.83 5.57
N ALA A 54 5.41 29.10 4.49
CA ALA A 54 6.70 29.18 3.81
C ALA A 54 6.86 30.52 3.08
N GLU A 55 5.82 30.98 2.39
CA GLU A 55 5.80 32.30 1.74
C GLU A 55 5.89 33.45 2.74
N GLN A 56 5.14 33.40 3.84
CA GLN A 56 5.21 34.40 4.91
C GLN A 56 6.60 34.51 5.54
N ARG A 57 7.40 33.43 5.49
CA ARG A 57 8.80 33.41 5.92
C ARG A 57 9.77 33.85 4.82
N GLY A 58 9.28 34.40 3.72
CA GLY A 58 10.06 34.88 2.58
C GLY A 58 10.67 33.78 1.71
N ARG A 59 10.17 32.53 1.79
CA ARG A 59 10.68 31.44 0.95
C ARG A 59 9.99 31.44 -0.41
N VAL A 60 10.78 31.34 -1.48
CA VAL A 60 10.26 31.13 -2.84
C VAL A 60 9.75 29.71 -2.99
N LEU A 61 8.48 29.54 -3.35
CA LEU A 61 7.88 28.24 -3.64
C LEU A 61 8.44 27.67 -4.94
N THR A 62 9.40 26.77 -4.82
CA THR A 62 9.92 25.98 -5.95
C THR A 62 9.26 24.60 -5.96
N VAL A 63 9.26 23.91 -7.11
CA VAL A 63 8.77 22.52 -7.22
C VAL A 63 9.36 21.60 -6.15
N ALA A 64 10.67 21.72 -5.88
CA ALA A 64 11.35 20.90 -4.87
C ALA A 64 10.86 21.21 -3.44
N LEU A 65 10.68 22.48 -3.11
CA LEU A 65 10.17 22.90 -1.81
C LEU A 65 8.72 22.45 -1.62
N VAL A 66 7.86 22.65 -2.61
CA VAL A 66 6.45 22.22 -2.58
C VAL A 66 6.35 20.71 -2.40
N LYS A 67 7.10 19.91 -3.17
CA LYS A 67 7.16 18.44 -2.99
C LYS A 67 7.62 18.06 -1.58
N THR A 68 8.59 18.79 -1.02
CA THR A 68 9.09 18.54 0.33
C THR A 68 8.03 18.84 1.39
N ILE A 69 7.33 19.96 1.27
CA ILE A 69 6.22 20.34 2.16
C ILE A 69 5.11 19.28 2.08
N CYS A 70 4.64 18.95 0.88
CA CYS A 70 3.57 17.98 0.66
C CYS A 70 3.91 16.57 1.15
N ARG A 71 5.19 16.16 1.12
CA ARG A 71 5.61 14.86 1.66
C ARG A 71 5.71 14.83 3.18
N ARG A 72 6.06 15.95 3.81
CA ARG A 72 6.40 16.04 5.24
C ARG A 72 5.26 16.49 6.13
N VAL A 73 4.06 16.58 5.58
CA VAL A 73 2.86 16.93 6.36
C VAL A 73 2.64 15.90 7.46
N SER A 74 2.53 16.40 8.71
CA SER A 74 2.39 15.56 9.89
C SER A 74 0.96 15.05 10.02
N LYS A 75 0.79 13.74 9.82
CA LYS A 75 -0.51 13.04 9.94
C LYS A 75 -1.06 13.13 11.36
N GLU A 76 -0.19 12.95 12.35
CA GLU A 76 -0.55 13.08 13.76
C GLU A 76 -1.08 14.48 14.05
N THR A 77 -0.45 15.52 13.51
CA THR A 77 -0.92 16.91 13.70
C THR A 77 -2.26 17.15 13.00
N ILE A 78 -2.45 16.62 11.80
CA ILE A 78 -3.73 16.69 11.08
C ILE A 78 -4.83 16.05 11.93
N ILE A 79 -4.66 14.80 12.36
CA ILE A 79 -5.67 14.05 13.12
C ILE A 79 -5.90 14.69 14.49
N THR A 80 -4.85 15.14 15.18
CA THR A 80 -5.00 15.83 16.48
C THR A 80 -5.85 17.08 16.35
N ARG A 81 -5.63 17.90 15.29
CA ARG A 81 -6.40 19.13 15.08
C ARG A 81 -7.83 18.86 14.62
N ALA A 82 -8.01 17.93 13.70
CA ALA A 82 -9.31 17.67 13.08
C ALA A 82 -10.25 16.86 14.00
N CYS A 83 -9.70 15.95 14.78
CA CYS A 83 -10.47 14.97 15.55
C CYS A 83 -10.27 15.11 17.06
N GLY A 84 -9.44 16.05 17.53
CA GLY A 84 -9.16 16.25 18.96
C GLY A 84 -8.36 15.11 19.63
N ILE A 85 -7.87 14.13 18.86
CA ILE A 85 -7.24 12.93 19.41
C ILE A 85 -5.79 13.23 19.78
N PRO A 86 -5.36 13.02 21.04
CA PRO A 86 -3.97 13.25 21.42
C PRO A 86 -2.99 12.38 20.62
N ALA A 87 -1.87 12.96 20.18
CA ALA A 87 -0.85 12.23 19.39
C ALA A 87 -0.31 10.97 20.08
N THR A 88 -0.27 10.96 21.42
CA THR A 88 0.12 9.76 22.20
C THR A 88 -0.87 8.62 21.98
N LEU A 89 -2.17 8.93 22.01
CA LEU A 89 -3.24 7.97 21.80
C LEU A 89 -3.29 7.48 20.35
N ILE A 90 -3.12 8.39 19.36
CA ILE A 90 -3.00 8.03 17.94
C ILE A 90 -1.91 7.00 17.72
N ARG A 91 -0.70 7.26 18.23
CA ARG A 91 0.44 6.35 18.05
C ARG A 91 0.18 4.99 18.68
N GLN A 92 -0.45 4.96 19.87
CA GLN A 92 -0.76 3.71 20.54
C GLN A 92 -1.86 2.93 19.80
N GLY A 93 -2.93 3.61 19.39
CA GLY A 93 -4.01 3.05 18.59
C GLY A 93 -3.53 2.43 17.28
N CYS A 94 -2.65 3.12 16.53
CA CYS A 94 -2.07 2.54 15.32
C CYS A 94 -1.24 1.26 15.58
N ARG A 95 -0.57 1.16 16.74
CA ARG A 95 0.18 -0.06 17.10
C ARG A 95 -0.76 -1.17 17.52
N TYR A 96 -1.82 -0.85 18.27
CA TYR A 96 -2.87 -1.77 18.65
C TYR A 96 -3.54 -2.36 17.40
N GLU A 97 -4.01 -1.54 16.46
CA GLU A 97 -4.67 -2.04 15.24
C GLU A 97 -3.73 -2.88 14.37
N LYS A 98 -2.45 -2.49 14.29
CA LYS A 98 -1.45 -3.29 13.58
C LYS A 98 -1.28 -4.68 14.23
N LEU A 99 -1.09 -4.73 15.55
CA LEU A 99 -0.94 -6.00 16.26
C LEU A 99 -2.22 -6.84 16.20
N ARG A 100 -3.38 -6.20 16.29
CA ARG A 100 -4.70 -6.83 16.16
C ARG A 100 -4.87 -7.49 14.79
N LEU A 101 -4.45 -6.82 13.71
CA LEU A 101 -4.44 -7.37 12.35
C LEU A 101 -3.43 -8.52 12.21
N GLU A 102 -2.22 -8.37 12.75
CA GLU A 102 -1.20 -9.43 12.73
C GLU A 102 -1.67 -10.69 13.47
N LEU A 103 -2.32 -10.54 14.63
CA LEU A 103 -2.88 -11.64 15.41
C LEU A 103 -4.12 -12.27 14.76
N ARG A 104 -4.80 -11.56 13.86
CA ARG A 104 -5.93 -12.08 13.06
C ARG A 104 -5.49 -12.69 11.73
N GLY A 105 -4.32 -12.33 11.21
CA GLY A 105 -3.81 -12.74 9.90
C GLY A 105 -2.62 -13.70 9.92
N GLY A 106 -2.26 -14.25 11.09
CA GLY A 106 -1.22 -15.26 11.25
C GLY A 106 -1.84 -16.63 11.52
N ASP A 107 -1.91 -17.46 10.48
CA ASP A 107 -2.65 -18.73 10.39
C ASP A 107 -4.16 -18.52 10.66
N ASP A 108 -5.04 -19.13 9.86
CA ASP A 108 -6.52 -18.98 9.96
C ASP A 108 -7.15 -19.45 11.31
N LEU A 109 -6.31 -19.68 12.32
CA LEU A 109 -6.63 -19.85 13.73
C LEU A 109 -6.40 -18.52 14.46
N GLY A 110 -7.14 -17.47 14.08
CA GLY A 110 -7.08 -16.19 14.78
C GLY A 110 -7.17 -16.43 16.29
N HIS A 111 -6.22 -15.93 17.08
CA HIS A 111 -6.12 -16.23 18.51
C HIS A 111 -7.39 -15.76 19.26
N PRO A 112 -8.38 -16.62 19.53
CA PRO A 112 -9.70 -16.19 20.02
C PRO A 112 -9.65 -15.74 21.49
N GLU A 113 -8.54 -16.01 22.16
CA GLU A 113 -8.40 -15.92 23.62
C GLU A 113 -7.88 -14.56 24.11
N LEU A 114 -7.36 -13.70 23.23
CA LEU A 114 -6.83 -12.40 23.64
C LEU A 114 -7.89 -11.31 23.49
N SER A 115 -8.34 -10.76 24.62
CA SER A 115 -9.19 -9.56 24.62
C SER A 115 -8.48 -8.37 23.99
N ASP A 116 -9.25 -7.40 23.51
CA ASP A 116 -8.70 -6.16 22.93
C ASP A 116 -7.83 -5.39 23.95
N GLU A 117 -8.18 -5.45 25.24
CA GLU A 117 -7.39 -4.89 26.34
C GLU A 117 -6.00 -5.54 26.41
N ASN A 118 -5.94 -6.88 26.30
CA ASN A 118 -4.67 -7.62 26.28
C ASN A 118 -3.83 -7.27 25.04
N ILE A 119 -4.47 -7.12 23.88
CA ILE A 119 -3.78 -6.74 22.63
C ILE A 119 -3.23 -5.31 22.76
N TRP A 120 -4.01 -4.38 23.30
CA TRP A 120 -3.59 -3.00 23.54
C TRP A 120 -2.38 -2.92 24.46
N ASP A 121 -2.46 -3.59 25.62
CA ASP A 121 -1.36 -3.59 26.59
C ASP A 121 -0.13 -4.27 26.04
N ARG A 122 -0.28 -5.38 25.30
CA ARG A 122 0.84 -6.05 24.64
C ARG A 122 1.51 -5.12 23.63
N ALA A 123 0.75 -4.37 22.83
CA ALA A 123 1.30 -3.38 21.91
C ALA A 123 2.05 -2.26 22.65
N ALA A 124 1.53 -1.81 23.80
CA ALA A 124 2.16 -0.78 24.64
C ALA A 124 3.51 -1.27 25.19
N HIS A 125 3.54 -2.48 25.76
CA HIS A 125 4.74 -3.08 26.34
C HIS A 125 5.81 -3.37 25.29
N ASN A 126 5.44 -3.92 24.13
CA ASN A 126 6.37 -4.15 23.01
C ASN A 126 7.06 -2.85 22.59
N GLU A 127 6.31 -1.75 22.50
CA GLU A 127 6.88 -0.45 22.16
C GLU A 127 7.78 0.11 23.28
N ALA A 128 7.35 0.00 24.54
CA ALA A 128 8.16 0.44 25.68
C ALA A 128 9.50 -0.31 25.72
N GLN A 129 9.49 -1.63 25.49
CA GLN A 129 10.70 -2.44 25.38
C GLN A 129 11.57 -2.01 24.20
N ARG A 130 10.98 -1.81 23.01
CA ARG A 130 11.69 -1.32 21.81
C ARG A 130 12.37 0.02 22.07
N GLN A 131 11.70 0.96 22.74
CA GLN A 131 12.28 2.26 23.07
C GLN A 131 13.37 2.17 24.15
N ARG A 132 13.23 1.28 25.15
CA ARG A 132 14.30 1.04 26.13
C ARG A 132 15.56 0.49 25.46
N ALA A 133 15.41 -0.53 24.62
CA ALA A 133 16.54 -1.07 23.85
C ALA A 133 17.19 0.00 22.96
N ALA A 134 16.38 0.89 22.35
CA ALA A 134 16.87 2.01 21.55
C ALA A 134 17.62 3.08 22.38
N LEU A 135 17.17 3.33 23.62
CA LEU A 135 17.84 4.23 24.58
C LEU A 135 19.17 3.64 25.04
N GLU A 136 19.19 2.36 25.41
CA GLU A 136 20.39 1.62 25.81
C GLU A 136 21.42 1.56 24.67
N ALA A 137 20.97 1.42 23.43
CA ALA A 137 21.80 1.49 22.22
C ALA A 137 22.22 2.92 21.82
N GLY A 138 21.81 3.96 22.56
CA GLY A 138 22.16 5.36 22.29
C GLY A 138 21.51 5.97 21.04
N THR A 139 20.52 5.31 20.45
CA THR A 139 19.85 5.76 19.21
C THR A 139 18.77 6.82 19.45
N ILE A 140 18.24 6.89 20.67
CA ILE A 140 17.31 7.92 21.13
C ILE A 140 17.77 8.44 22.49
N THR A 141 17.35 9.65 22.85
CA THR A 141 17.71 10.30 24.12
C THR A 141 16.61 10.22 25.19
N THR A 142 15.38 9.90 24.81
CA THR A 142 14.22 9.90 25.71
C THR A 142 13.23 8.79 25.35
N VAL A 143 12.61 8.18 26.37
CA VAL A 143 11.55 7.17 26.21
C VAL A 143 10.19 7.83 26.40
N ARG A 144 9.30 7.57 25.45
CA ARG A 144 7.88 7.91 25.52
C ARG A 144 7.12 6.65 25.92
N TRP A 145 6.58 6.66 27.13
CA TRP A 145 5.83 5.55 27.71
C TRP A 145 4.42 5.49 27.13
N PRO A 146 4.06 4.44 26.36
CA PRO A 146 2.71 4.34 25.82
C PRO A 146 1.66 4.11 26.92
N PRO A 147 0.40 4.53 26.68
CA PRO A 147 -0.72 4.28 27.58
C PRO A 147 -1.15 2.81 27.54
N LEU A 148 -1.48 2.28 28.71
CA LEU A 148 -2.17 1.00 28.89
C LEU A 148 -3.68 1.19 28.68
N HIS A 149 -4.42 0.07 28.62
CA HIS A 149 -5.84 0.07 28.30
C HIS A 149 -6.68 0.84 29.32
N ASP A 150 -6.27 0.83 30.60
CA ASP A 150 -6.90 1.53 31.73
C ASP A 150 -6.53 3.03 31.84
N GLY A 151 -5.73 3.52 30.89
CA GLY A 151 -5.23 4.88 30.81
C GLY A 151 -3.99 5.13 31.64
N THR A 152 -3.43 4.14 32.34
CA THR A 152 -2.13 4.27 33.01
C THR A 152 -0.97 4.16 32.01
N SER A 153 0.28 4.18 32.48
CA SER A 153 1.47 4.21 31.64
C SER A 153 2.34 2.99 31.87
N THR A 154 3.00 2.51 30.81
CA THR A 154 4.06 1.46 30.84
C THR A 154 5.34 1.88 31.59
N ARG A 155 5.40 3.08 32.17
CA ARG A 155 6.56 3.58 32.91
C ARG A 155 6.85 2.68 34.11
N PRO A 156 8.08 2.15 34.25
CA PRO A 156 8.45 1.35 35.41
C PRO A 156 8.48 2.28 36.63
N HIS A 157 7.77 1.88 37.70
CA HIS A 157 7.59 2.66 38.92
C HIS A 157 6.72 3.91 38.76
N ASN A 158 5.52 3.75 38.18
CA ASN A 158 4.45 4.73 38.37
C ASN A 158 3.85 4.55 39.78
N PRO A 159 4.29 5.31 40.81
CA PRO A 159 4.06 4.97 42.22
C PRO A 159 2.60 5.08 42.64
N HIS A 160 1.81 5.81 41.86
CA HIS A 160 0.42 6.16 42.16
C HIS A 160 -0.57 5.63 41.12
N GLY A 161 -0.10 4.88 40.11
CA GLY A 161 -0.96 4.47 39.00
C GLY A 161 -1.58 5.67 38.28
N GLU A 162 -0.86 6.80 38.20
CA GLU A 162 -1.39 8.02 37.61
C GLU A 162 -1.85 7.77 36.18
N LYS A 163 -3.10 8.16 35.90
CA LYS A 163 -3.69 8.09 34.58
C LYS A 163 -3.12 9.19 33.69
N LEU A 164 -2.79 8.82 32.46
CA LEU A 164 -2.40 9.76 31.43
C LEU A 164 -3.62 10.56 31.00
N ALA A 165 -3.42 11.86 30.78
CA ALA A 165 -4.47 12.77 30.32
C ALA A 165 -5.07 12.38 28.95
N CYS A 166 -4.36 11.54 28.17
CA CYS A 166 -4.86 11.03 26.90
C CYS A 166 -5.79 9.82 27.01
N GLY A 167 -5.96 9.23 28.20
CA GLY A 167 -6.74 8.01 28.39
C GLY A 167 -6.05 6.75 27.83
N GLY A 168 -6.84 5.69 27.69
CA GLY A 168 -6.45 4.36 27.24
C GLY A 168 -7.36 3.84 26.11
N LEU A 169 -7.71 2.56 26.17
CA LEU A 169 -8.42 1.89 25.07
C LEU A 169 -9.86 2.41 24.90
N ALA A 170 -10.54 2.78 25.98
CA ALA A 170 -11.90 3.29 25.94
C ALA A 170 -11.95 4.64 25.20
N GLU A 171 -11.07 5.57 25.56
CA GLU A 171 -10.95 6.88 24.93
C GLU A 171 -10.52 6.75 23.46
N TRP A 172 -9.70 5.76 23.12
CA TRP A 172 -9.38 5.47 21.71
C TRP A 172 -10.61 5.04 20.91
N ARG A 173 -11.39 4.08 21.43
CA ARG A 173 -12.59 3.58 20.76
C ARG A 173 -13.61 4.69 20.55
N GLU A 174 -13.86 5.49 21.58
CA GLU A 174 -14.76 6.65 21.50
C GLU A 174 -14.25 7.67 20.48
N ALA A 175 -12.97 8.03 20.54
CA ALA A 175 -12.37 9.01 19.65
C ALA A 175 -12.45 8.58 18.18
N ILE A 176 -12.20 7.29 17.89
CA ILE A 176 -12.31 6.76 16.53
C ILE A 176 -13.76 6.64 16.08
N ALA A 177 -14.68 6.19 16.94
CA ALA A 177 -16.10 6.17 16.60
C ALA A 177 -16.62 7.57 16.24
N ASN A 178 -16.23 8.59 17.00
CA ASN A 178 -16.59 9.99 16.74
C ASN A 178 -15.90 10.55 15.49
N ALA A 179 -14.64 10.18 15.24
CA ALA A 179 -13.90 10.63 14.07
C ALA A 179 -14.42 9.99 12.76
N CYS A 180 -14.88 8.74 12.82
CA CYS A 180 -15.40 7.97 11.70
C CYS A 180 -16.93 8.11 11.53
N ALA A 181 -17.62 8.82 12.44
CA ALA A 181 -19.03 9.11 12.27
C ALA A 181 -19.25 9.95 10.98
N PRO A 182 -20.27 9.63 10.17
CA PRO A 182 -20.54 10.37 8.94
C PRO A 182 -20.74 11.84 9.27
N HIS A 183 -19.91 12.70 8.68
CA HIS A 183 -20.05 14.14 8.85
C HIS A 183 -21.35 14.56 8.16
N VAL A 184 -22.35 14.94 8.96
CA VAL A 184 -23.39 15.85 8.49
C VAL A 184 -22.64 17.11 8.06
N GLN A 185 -22.64 17.40 6.77
CA GLN A 185 -22.07 18.63 6.23
C GLN A 185 -22.71 19.79 6.99
N TYR A 186 -21.95 20.41 7.89
CA TYR A 186 -22.28 21.74 8.34
C TYR A 186 -22.07 22.64 7.12
N GLU A 187 -23.15 23.06 6.50
CA GLU A 187 -23.17 24.18 5.56
C GLU A 187 -22.49 25.36 6.26
N TRP A 188 -21.25 25.62 5.87
CA TRP A 188 -20.61 26.89 6.18
C TRP A 188 -21.22 27.92 5.24
N ASP A 189 -22.24 28.58 5.75
CA ASP A 189 -22.77 29.78 5.13
C ASP A 189 -21.77 30.94 5.25
N ASP A 190 -21.79 31.76 4.20
CA ASP A 190 -21.18 33.07 4.00
C ASP A 190 -19.67 33.23 3.64
N ARG A 191 -19.49 33.48 2.32
CA ARG A 191 -18.62 34.53 1.70
C ARG A 191 -17.14 34.22 1.45
N VAL A 192 -16.88 33.44 0.40
CA VAL A 192 -15.77 33.75 -0.54
C VAL A 192 -16.24 33.45 -1.96
N ASP A 193 -16.49 34.52 -2.71
CA ASP A 193 -16.72 34.57 -4.16
C ASP A 193 -15.67 33.73 -4.92
N THR A 194 -15.97 32.47 -5.18
CA THR A 194 -15.10 31.61 -6.00
C THR A 194 -15.95 30.78 -6.96
N ASP A 195 -16.30 31.40 -8.09
CA ASP A 195 -16.67 30.80 -9.36
C ASP A 195 -17.31 29.39 -9.29
N GLU A 196 -18.63 29.36 -9.04
CA GLU A 196 -19.47 28.14 -9.02
C GLU A 196 -19.37 27.29 -10.29
N ARG A 197 -18.93 27.87 -11.42
CA ARG A 197 -18.69 27.12 -12.67
C ARG A 197 -17.54 26.11 -12.60
N SER A 198 -16.58 26.28 -11.69
CA SER A 198 -15.49 25.31 -11.52
C SER A 198 -15.85 24.16 -10.57
N ARG A 199 -16.89 24.33 -9.74
CA ARG A 199 -17.39 23.26 -8.84
C ARG A 199 -18.34 22.32 -9.56
N MET A 200 -19.26 22.84 -10.38
CA MET A 200 -20.22 22.02 -11.12
C MET A 200 -19.57 21.05 -12.13
N SER A 201 -18.45 21.45 -12.76
CA SER A 201 -17.72 20.55 -13.68
C SER A 201 -16.94 19.44 -12.95
N ALA A 202 -16.61 19.63 -11.67
CA ALA A 202 -15.94 18.61 -10.87
C ALA A 202 -16.95 17.68 -10.17
N GLU A 203 -18.15 18.17 -9.83
CA GLU A 203 -19.22 17.36 -9.25
C GLU A 203 -19.87 16.42 -10.29
N GLN A 204 -20.00 16.83 -11.55
CA GLN A 204 -20.61 16.01 -12.60
C GLN A 204 -19.74 14.85 -13.11
N GLU A 205 -18.43 14.81 -12.83
CA GLU A 205 -17.58 13.65 -13.15
C GLU A 205 -17.50 12.62 -12.00
N TRP A 206 -18.12 12.89 -10.84
CA TRP A 206 -17.96 12.06 -9.64
C TRP A 206 -19.18 11.19 -9.32
N GLU A 207 -20.23 11.21 -10.14
CA GLU A 207 -21.26 10.16 -10.19
C GLU A 207 -20.84 8.98 -11.07
N GLN A 208 -19.70 8.40 -10.73
CA GLN A 208 -19.45 6.97 -10.96
C GLN A 208 -18.80 6.43 -9.69
N ALA A 209 -19.50 6.59 -8.56
CA ALA A 209 -19.19 5.81 -7.37
C ALA A 209 -19.42 4.35 -7.75
N THR A 210 -18.32 3.63 -7.98
CA THR A 210 -18.30 2.22 -8.34
C THR A 210 -19.05 1.45 -7.26
N TRP A 211 -20.26 0.99 -7.56
CA TRP A 211 -21.05 0.21 -6.63
C TRP A 211 -20.33 -1.12 -6.39
N THR A 212 -20.09 -1.46 -5.13
CA THR A 212 -19.39 -2.69 -4.76
C THR A 212 -20.35 -3.58 -3.96
N PRO A 213 -20.79 -4.72 -4.51
CA PRO A 213 -21.70 -5.63 -3.80
C PRO A 213 -20.98 -6.31 -2.63
N ASP A 214 -21.58 -6.33 -1.45
CA ASP A 214 -21.03 -6.99 -0.28
C ASP A 214 -21.22 -8.52 -0.29
N ALA A 215 -20.53 -9.21 0.62
CA ALA A 215 -20.57 -10.68 0.72
C ALA A 215 -21.99 -11.22 1.03
N THR A 216 -22.83 -10.43 1.70
CA THR A 216 -24.21 -10.78 2.02
C THR A 216 -25.07 -10.73 0.75
N TRP A 217 -24.93 -9.66 -0.04
CA TRP A 217 -25.61 -9.49 -1.31
C TRP A 217 -25.25 -10.59 -2.33
N LEU A 218 -23.97 -10.96 -2.42
CA LEU A 218 -23.51 -12.04 -3.30
C LEU A 218 -24.12 -13.40 -2.90
N ALA A 219 -24.20 -13.69 -1.60
CA ALA A 219 -24.81 -14.91 -1.08
C ALA A 219 -26.34 -14.94 -1.34
N ASP A 220 -27.02 -13.82 -1.09
CA ASP A 220 -28.46 -13.67 -1.30
C ASP A 220 -28.87 -13.83 -2.78
N HIS A 221 -27.96 -13.52 -3.71
CA HIS A 221 -28.18 -13.63 -5.15
C HIS A 221 -27.55 -14.90 -5.76
N GLY A 222 -27.01 -15.80 -4.93
CA GLY A 222 -26.44 -17.07 -5.38
C GLY A 222 -25.21 -16.94 -6.29
N ILE A 223 -24.49 -15.82 -6.21
CA ILE A 223 -23.31 -15.56 -7.05
C ILE A 223 -22.09 -16.20 -6.39
N THR A 224 -21.53 -17.23 -7.06
CA THR A 224 -20.36 -17.96 -6.56
C THR A 224 -19.04 -17.36 -7.03
N ALA A 225 -17.95 -17.64 -6.32
CA ALA A 225 -16.61 -17.15 -6.66
C ALA A 225 -16.14 -17.58 -8.07
N ASP A 226 -16.53 -18.76 -8.53
CA ASP A 226 -16.20 -19.22 -9.88
C ASP A 226 -17.02 -18.50 -10.96
N MET A 227 -18.26 -18.10 -10.67
CA MET A 227 -19.05 -17.26 -11.58
C MET A 227 -18.41 -15.88 -11.74
N ILE A 228 -17.94 -15.27 -10.66
CA ILE A 228 -17.25 -13.96 -10.68
C ILE A 228 -15.97 -14.03 -11.53
N ARG A 229 -15.21 -15.13 -11.42
CA ARG A 229 -13.97 -15.35 -12.20
C ARG A 229 -14.20 -15.51 -13.71
N THR A 230 -15.40 -15.89 -14.13
CA THR A 230 -15.74 -16.04 -15.57
C THR A 230 -16.18 -14.75 -16.24
N ILE A 231 -16.42 -13.68 -15.47
CA ILE A 231 -16.82 -12.37 -16.00
C ILE A 231 -15.55 -11.57 -16.36
N PRO A 232 -15.39 -11.12 -17.62
CA PRO A 232 -14.26 -10.28 -18.00
C PRO A 232 -14.20 -8.98 -17.19
N GLU A 233 -13.01 -8.60 -16.71
CA GLU A 233 -12.81 -7.39 -15.90
C GLU A 233 -13.37 -6.13 -16.56
N GLN A 234 -13.23 -6.02 -17.90
CA GLN A 234 -13.74 -4.87 -18.65
C GLN A 234 -15.26 -4.73 -18.50
N ARG A 235 -15.99 -5.86 -18.52
CA ARG A 235 -17.45 -5.88 -18.38
C ARG A 235 -17.91 -5.48 -16.98
N LEU A 236 -17.09 -5.77 -15.95
CA LEU A 236 -17.34 -5.34 -14.57
C LEU A 236 -17.12 -3.83 -14.42
N ARG A 237 -16.04 -3.30 -15.01
CA ARG A 237 -15.77 -1.86 -15.03
C ARG A 237 -16.84 -1.08 -15.80
N ASP A 238 -17.27 -1.58 -16.96
CA ASP A 238 -18.33 -0.97 -17.77
C ASP A 238 -19.68 -0.95 -17.02
N ALA A 239 -19.91 -1.90 -16.11
CA ALA A 239 -21.06 -1.95 -15.22
C ALA A 239 -20.90 -1.10 -13.94
N GLY A 240 -19.77 -0.39 -13.79
CA GLY A 240 -19.49 0.42 -12.61
C GLY A 240 -19.23 -0.42 -11.36
N VAL A 241 -18.67 -1.62 -11.50
CA VAL A 241 -18.29 -2.52 -10.39
C VAL A 241 -16.77 -2.63 -10.30
N ASP A 242 -16.18 -2.48 -9.10
CA ASP A 242 -14.74 -2.62 -8.90
C ASP A 242 -14.36 -4.12 -8.91
N PRO A 243 -13.63 -4.60 -9.94
CA PRO A 243 -13.25 -6.01 -10.04
C PRO A 243 -12.40 -6.45 -8.85
N THR A 244 -11.62 -5.53 -8.29
CA THR A 244 -10.65 -5.76 -7.22
C THR A 244 -11.35 -5.99 -5.89
N ALA A 245 -12.31 -5.12 -5.57
CA ALA A 245 -13.10 -5.23 -4.36
C ALA A 245 -14.06 -6.43 -4.42
N LEU A 246 -14.62 -6.72 -5.60
CA LEU A 246 -15.44 -7.90 -5.85
C LEU A 246 -14.65 -9.21 -5.66
N ALA A 247 -13.43 -9.28 -6.19
CA ALA A 247 -12.56 -10.45 -6.03
C ALA A 247 -12.16 -10.68 -4.56
N MET A 248 -11.84 -9.62 -3.82
CA MET A 248 -11.54 -9.69 -2.39
C MET A 248 -12.72 -10.22 -1.57
N MET A 249 -13.94 -9.75 -1.85
CA MET A 249 -15.14 -10.17 -1.11
C MET A 249 -15.60 -11.58 -1.49
N ALA A 250 -15.34 -12.03 -2.72
CA ALA A 250 -15.58 -13.39 -3.16
C ALA A 250 -14.57 -14.42 -2.61
N GLY A 251 -13.64 -14.02 -1.73
CA GLY A 251 -12.60 -14.91 -1.21
C GLY A 251 -11.55 -15.33 -2.24
N CYS A 252 -11.43 -14.60 -3.35
CA CYS A 252 -10.33 -14.80 -4.29
C CYS A 252 -9.07 -14.13 -3.72
N SER A 253 -8.00 -14.90 -3.52
CA SER A 253 -6.76 -14.34 -2.97
C SER A 253 -6.22 -13.24 -3.90
N MET A 254 -5.93 -12.07 -3.33
CA MET A 254 -5.40 -10.94 -4.09
C MET A 254 -4.07 -11.30 -4.76
N PRO A 255 -3.81 -10.77 -5.97
CA PRO A 255 -2.49 -10.81 -6.57
C PRO A 255 -1.42 -10.25 -5.64
N SER A 256 -0.59 -11.13 -5.07
CA SER A 256 0.64 -10.67 -4.43
C SER A 256 1.49 -9.97 -5.50
N ARG A 257 2.03 -8.78 -5.21
CA ARG A 257 3.02 -8.08 -6.07
C ARG A 257 4.16 -9.03 -6.50
N ARG A 258 4.45 -10.03 -5.66
CA ARG A 258 5.39 -11.11 -5.92
C ARG A 258 4.94 -12.05 -7.05
N VAL A 259 3.66 -12.43 -7.05
CA VAL A 259 3.03 -13.19 -8.14
C VAL A 259 3.05 -12.37 -9.41
N ASP A 260 2.70 -11.09 -9.40
CA ASP A 260 2.75 -10.25 -10.61
C ASP A 260 4.15 -10.19 -11.19
N THR A 261 5.16 -10.01 -10.33
CA THR A 261 6.56 -9.93 -10.73
C THR A 261 7.06 -11.25 -11.32
N VAL A 262 6.68 -12.39 -10.73
CA VAL A 262 6.99 -13.73 -11.26
C VAL A 262 6.22 -13.98 -12.57
N ASN A 263 4.95 -13.57 -12.64
CA ASN A 263 4.08 -13.75 -13.78
C ASN A 263 4.57 -12.99 -15.03
N ARG A 264 5.29 -11.87 -14.86
CA ARG A 264 5.98 -11.18 -15.97
C ARG A 264 6.96 -12.08 -16.73
N VAL A 265 7.53 -13.08 -16.05
CA VAL A 265 8.46 -14.06 -16.65
C VAL A 265 7.78 -15.39 -16.95
N VAL A 266 6.87 -15.85 -16.09
CA VAL A 266 6.17 -17.13 -16.28
C VAL A 266 5.13 -17.06 -17.40
N GLN A 267 4.48 -15.90 -17.58
CA GLN A 267 3.38 -15.68 -18.55
C GLN A 267 2.28 -16.75 -18.45
N ASP A 268 2.00 -17.16 -17.22
CA ASP A 268 0.92 -18.05 -16.84
C ASP A 268 0.61 -17.79 -15.37
N ARG A 269 -0.56 -17.21 -15.14
CA ARG A 269 -0.96 -16.69 -13.84
C ARG A 269 -1.06 -17.79 -12.80
N MET A 270 -1.69 -18.91 -13.17
CA MET A 270 -1.91 -20.05 -12.27
C MET A 270 -0.58 -20.68 -11.88
N VAL A 271 0.34 -20.83 -12.82
CA VAL A 271 1.69 -21.35 -12.55
C VAL A 271 2.46 -20.42 -11.62
N ALA A 272 2.43 -19.10 -11.88
CA ALA A 272 3.10 -18.12 -11.04
C ALA A 272 2.58 -18.11 -9.59
N GLU A 273 1.26 -18.22 -9.40
CA GLU A 273 0.64 -18.32 -8.07
C GLU A 273 1.09 -19.58 -7.33
N ARG A 274 1.05 -20.73 -7.99
CA ARG A 274 1.49 -22.00 -7.40
C ARG A 274 2.98 -21.98 -7.04
N MET A 275 3.82 -21.42 -7.91
CA MET A 275 5.26 -21.27 -7.64
C MET A 275 5.52 -20.38 -6.42
N VAL A 276 4.82 -19.24 -6.30
CA VAL A 276 5.01 -18.33 -5.17
C VAL A 276 4.48 -18.94 -3.87
N ALA A 277 3.33 -19.61 -3.89
CA ALA A 277 2.72 -20.25 -2.73
C ALA A 277 3.54 -21.44 -2.21
N ALA A 278 4.10 -22.25 -3.11
CA ALA A 278 4.90 -23.42 -2.77
C ALA A 278 6.35 -23.11 -2.42
N TYR A 279 6.84 -21.89 -2.71
CA TYR A 279 8.22 -21.51 -2.43
C TYR A 279 8.50 -21.45 -0.91
N ARG A 280 9.52 -22.19 -0.46
CA ARG A 280 9.98 -22.27 0.95
C ARG A 280 11.43 -21.80 1.14
N GLY A 281 12.02 -21.14 0.14
CA GLY A 281 13.41 -20.70 0.20
C GLY A 281 13.62 -19.49 1.13
N ARG A 282 14.90 -19.28 1.53
CA ARG A 282 15.30 -18.25 2.50
C ARG A 282 15.20 -16.80 1.99
N SER A 283 15.16 -16.60 0.68
CA SER A 283 15.10 -15.26 0.07
C SER A 283 13.70 -15.00 -0.50
N SER A 284 13.11 -13.86 -0.15
CA SER A 284 11.82 -13.44 -0.71
C SER A 284 11.91 -12.90 -2.14
N SER A 285 13.12 -12.79 -2.71
CA SER A 285 13.32 -12.18 -4.03
C SER A 285 12.77 -13.04 -5.17
N SER A 286 12.17 -12.39 -6.18
CA SER A 286 11.53 -13.07 -7.31
C SER A 286 12.51 -13.88 -8.16
N ASP A 287 13.78 -13.45 -8.27
CA ASP A 287 14.83 -14.23 -8.94
C ASP A 287 15.13 -15.53 -8.18
N SER A 288 15.10 -15.51 -6.85
CA SER A 288 15.32 -16.71 -6.03
C SER A 288 14.23 -17.77 -6.25
N ILE A 289 12.98 -17.33 -6.46
CA ILE A 289 11.86 -18.22 -6.78
C ILE A 289 12.08 -18.86 -8.14
N LEU A 290 12.28 -18.06 -9.19
CA LEU A 290 12.48 -18.59 -10.54
C LEU A 290 13.67 -19.58 -10.58
N THR A 291 14.74 -19.26 -9.85
CA THR A 291 15.94 -20.14 -9.80
C THR A 291 15.74 -21.41 -9.02
N SER A 292 14.90 -21.44 -7.96
CA SER A 292 14.59 -22.70 -7.26
C SER A 292 13.81 -23.67 -8.13
N TYR A 293 13.11 -23.16 -9.14
CA TYR A 293 12.41 -23.94 -10.16
C TYR A 293 13.26 -24.20 -11.41
N GLY A 294 14.58 -23.99 -11.35
CA GLY A 294 15.52 -24.39 -12.38
C GLY A 294 15.83 -23.35 -13.45
N LEU A 295 15.24 -22.14 -13.41
CA LEU A 295 15.63 -21.08 -14.35
C LEU A 295 17.05 -20.59 -14.03
N PRO A 296 17.99 -20.54 -15.00
CA PRO A 296 19.34 -20.08 -14.73
C PRO A 296 19.36 -18.66 -14.14
N VAL A 297 20.16 -18.44 -13.09
CA VAL A 297 20.20 -17.18 -12.31
C VAL A 297 20.35 -15.93 -13.17
N ARG A 298 21.20 -15.98 -14.21
CA ARG A 298 21.42 -14.84 -15.11
C ARG A 298 20.18 -14.54 -15.96
N VAL A 299 19.53 -15.58 -16.47
CA VAL A 299 18.29 -15.46 -17.25
C VAL A 299 17.17 -14.93 -16.36
N ALA A 300 16.98 -15.48 -15.16
CA ALA A 300 15.97 -15.03 -14.21
C ALA A 300 16.10 -13.52 -13.89
N ARG A 301 17.31 -13.07 -13.56
CA ARG A 301 17.57 -11.66 -13.25
C ARG A 301 17.39 -10.74 -14.44
N THR A 302 17.92 -11.13 -15.60
CA THR A 302 17.81 -10.32 -16.81
C THR A 302 16.37 -10.23 -17.29
N MET A 303 15.61 -11.32 -17.31
CA MET A 303 14.21 -11.31 -17.74
C MET A 303 13.30 -10.52 -16.81
N LEU A 304 13.49 -10.60 -15.48
CA LEU A 304 12.75 -9.77 -14.52
C LEU A 304 13.00 -8.27 -14.72
N ALA A 305 14.28 -7.90 -14.91
CA ALA A 305 14.67 -6.52 -15.12
C ALA A 305 14.19 -6.00 -16.49
N TYR A 306 14.29 -6.83 -17.53
CA TYR A 306 13.89 -6.53 -18.89
C TYR A 306 12.37 -6.35 -19.00
N ALA A 307 11.58 -7.29 -18.47
CA ALA A 307 10.12 -7.20 -18.47
C ALA A 307 9.61 -5.98 -17.68
N SER A 308 10.34 -5.56 -16.64
CA SER A 308 10.01 -4.32 -15.92
C SER A 308 10.30 -3.07 -16.76
N MET A 309 11.40 -3.05 -17.53
CA MET A 309 11.71 -1.95 -18.44
C MET A 309 10.74 -1.87 -19.62
N LEU A 310 10.33 -3.00 -20.20
CA LEU A 310 9.28 -3.02 -21.23
C LEU A 310 7.98 -2.40 -20.70
N ALA A 311 7.57 -2.78 -19.48
CA ALA A 311 6.37 -2.23 -18.85
C ALA A 311 6.51 -0.74 -18.45
N GLU A 312 7.69 -0.30 -18.02
CA GLU A 312 7.96 1.10 -17.66
C GLU A 312 7.97 2.03 -18.88
N HIS A 313 8.43 1.53 -20.02
CA HIS A 313 8.54 2.28 -21.27
C HIS A 313 7.39 2.05 -22.25
N ASP A 314 6.42 1.19 -21.90
CA ASP A 314 5.29 0.78 -22.75
C ASP A 314 5.73 0.26 -24.13
N VAL A 315 6.73 -0.62 -24.13
CA VAL A 315 7.34 -1.18 -25.35
C VAL A 315 6.94 -2.65 -25.52
N GLU A 316 6.46 -3.00 -26.72
CA GLU A 316 6.10 -4.37 -27.08
C GLU A 316 7.34 -5.26 -27.26
N ASP A 317 7.31 -6.47 -26.69
CA ASP A 317 8.40 -7.45 -26.84
C ASP A 317 8.49 -7.92 -28.29
N GLY A 318 9.50 -7.43 -29.01
CA GLY A 318 9.74 -7.76 -30.42
C GLY A 318 10.04 -6.54 -31.28
N SER A 319 9.78 -5.34 -30.76
CA SER A 319 10.11 -4.09 -31.44
C SER A 319 11.63 -3.83 -31.50
N VAL A 320 12.02 -2.84 -32.31
CA VAL A 320 13.42 -2.38 -32.40
C VAL A 320 13.85 -1.75 -31.08
N GLU A 321 12.96 -1.00 -30.44
CA GLU A 321 13.15 -0.38 -29.11
C GLU A 321 13.35 -1.45 -28.02
N ALA A 322 12.68 -2.60 -28.15
CA ALA A 322 12.83 -3.73 -27.23
C ALA A 322 14.26 -4.29 -27.26
N GLN A 323 14.99 -4.18 -28.39
CA GLN A 323 16.39 -4.59 -28.46
C GLN A 323 17.31 -3.61 -27.71
N ALA A 324 17.06 -2.31 -27.81
CA ALA A 324 17.82 -1.29 -27.07
C ALA A 324 17.64 -1.47 -25.55
N LEU A 325 16.41 -1.73 -25.09
CA LEU A 325 16.11 -2.00 -23.68
C LEU A 325 16.76 -3.31 -23.18
N TRP A 326 16.89 -4.31 -24.06
CA TRP A 326 17.63 -5.55 -23.74
C TRP A 326 19.11 -5.26 -23.49
N ASP A 327 19.75 -4.51 -24.39
CA ASP A 327 21.16 -4.16 -24.32
C ASP A 327 21.43 -3.33 -23.06
N GLU A 328 20.60 -2.31 -22.80
CA GLU A 328 20.68 -1.49 -21.59
C GLU A 328 20.53 -2.32 -20.31
N THR A 329 19.58 -3.27 -20.29
CA THR A 329 19.37 -4.17 -19.15
C THR A 329 20.61 -5.04 -18.90
N CYS A 330 21.16 -5.63 -19.96
CA CYS A 330 22.35 -6.48 -19.88
C CYS A 330 23.57 -5.69 -19.41
N ASP A 331 23.79 -4.51 -19.98
CA ASP A 331 24.89 -3.62 -19.59
C ASP A 331 24.78 -3.21 -18.14
N ARG A 332 23.59 -2.78 -17.70
CA ARG A 332 23.32 -2.41 -16.29
C ARG A 332 23.68 -3.55 -15.33
N LEU A 333 23.30 -4.79 -15.66
CA LEU A 333 23.58 -5.98 -14.83
C LEU A 333 25.04 -6.43 -14.91
N ASN A 334 25.75 -6.10 -15.99
CA ASN A 334 27.13 -6.53 -16.24
C ASN A 334 28.20 -5.48 -15.88
N ARG A 335 27.84 -4.26 -15.49
CA ARG A 335 28.75 -3.17 -15.06
C ARG A 335 29.67 -3.53 -13.88
N GLY A 336 29.33 -4.54 -13.07
CA GLY A 336 30.14 -4.95 -11.92
C GLY A 336 31.35 -5.84 -12.27
N LYS A 337 32.26 -6.04 -11.30
CA LYS A 337 33.45 -6.92 -11.44
C LYS A 337 33.14 -8.37 -11.90
N ARG A 338 31.91 -8.84 -11.70
CA ARG A 338 31.41 -10.13 -12.20
C ARG A 338 30.14 -9.88 -12.99
N ARG A 339 30.06 -10.46 -14.19
CA ARG A 339 28.86 -10.41 -15.03
C ARG A 339 27.69 -11.11 -14.34
N ARG A 340 26.58 -10.38 -14.13
CA ARG A 340 25.40 -10.89 -13.42
C ARG A 340 24.18 -11.07 -14.31
N GLY A 341 24.17 -10.50 -15.52
CA GLY A 341 23.11 -10.63 -16.50
C GLY A 341 23.49 -11.50 -17.70
N CYS A 342 22.56 -11.63 -18.64
CA CYS A 342 22.80 -12.26 -19.95
C CYS A 342 23.75 -11.43 -20.83
N ILE A 343 24.07 -11.97 -22.00
CA ILE A 343 24.94 -11.34 -23.00
C ILE A 343 24.11 -10.28 -23.75
N PRO A 344 24.62 -9.05 -23.94
CA PRO A 344 23.95 -8.04 -24.76
C PRO A 344 23.94 -8.45 -26.24
N GLY A 345 23.09 -7.80 -27.01
CA GLY A 345 22.90 -8.02 -28.44
C GLY A 345 21.85 -9.06 -28.77
N ARG A 346 21.44 -9.08 -30.05
CA ARG A 346 20.36 -9.92 -30.57
C ARG A 346 20.56 -11.42 -30.30
N ALA A 347 21.78 -11.92 -30.48
CA ALA A 347 22.10 -13.33 -30.22
C ALA A 347 21.89 -13.71 -28.74
N GLY A 348 22.30 -12.84 -27.81
CA GLY A 348 22.10 -13.05 -26.38
C GLY A 348 20.63 -12.99 -25.96
N ARG A 349 19.83 -12.11 -26.61
CA ARG A 349 18.39 -12.04 -26.40
C ARG A 349 17.68 -13.31 -26.87
N LEU A 350 17.98 -13.76 -28.09
CA LEU A 350 17.37 -14.98 -28.65
C LEU A 350 17.70 -16.22 -27.82
N GLU A 351 18.94 -16.35 -27.36
CA GLU A 351 19.34 -17.47 -26.48
C GLU A 351 18.60 -17.44 -25.14
N ALA A 352 18.47 -16.25 -24.53
CA ALA A 352 17.72 -16.11 -23.28
C ALA A 352 16.22 -16.39 -23.45
N GLN A 353 15.62 -15.96 -24.57
CA GLN A 353 14.23 -16.24 -24.91
C GLN A 353 14.01 -17.74 -25.16
N ARG A 354 14.95 -18.41 -25.84
CA ARG A 354 14.92 -19.87 -26.05
C ARG A 354 14.92 -20.63 -24.72
N VAL A 355 15.86 -20.30 -23.84
CA VAL A 355 15.96 -20.91 -22.50
C VAL A 355 14.70 -20.63 -21.67
N LEU A 356 14.16 -19.41 -21.74
CA LEU A 356 12.93 -19.07 -21.06
C LEU A 356 11.73 -19.87 -21.59
N ALA A 357 11.57 -19.99 -22.91
CA ALA A 357 10.48 -20.71 -23.54
C ALA A 357 10.50 -22.20 -23.20
N GLU A 358 11.68 -22.83 -23.25
CA GLU A 358 11.87 -24.23 -22.81
C GLU A 358 11.47 -24.42 -21.34
N TRP A 359 11.91 -23.50 -20.48
CA TRP A 359 11.57 -23.53 -19.06
C TRP A 359 10.07 -23.29 -18.79
N GLN A 360 9.43 -22.34 -19.50
CA GLN A 360 8.00 -22.08 -19.38
C GLN A 360 7.17 -23.30 -19.79
N ALA A 361 7.56 -23.98 -20.88
CA ALA A 361 6.89 -25.19 -21.34
C ALA A 361 6.99 -26.32 -20.29
N ASP A 362 8.17 -26.51 -19.69
CA ASP A 362 8.39 -27.46 -18.59
C ASP A 362 7.55 -27.10 -17.35
N MET A 363 7.51 -25.82 -16.94
CA MET A 363 6.69 -25.39 -15.80
C MET A 363 5.19 -25.62 -16.06
N ARG A 364 4.69 -25.27 -17.25
CA ARG A 364 3.29 -25.54 -17.61
C ARG A 364 2.98 -27.03 -17.49
N SER A 365 3.83 -27.90 -18.05
CA SER A 365 3.69 -29.36 -17.95
C SER A 365 3.65 -29.85 -16.49
N ARG A 366 4.59 -29.40 -15.66
CA ARG A 366 4.67 -29.80 -14.24
C ARG A 366 3.45 -29.37 -13.42
N PHE A 367 2.87 -28.22 -13.72
CA PHE A 367 1.74 -27.69 -12.96
C PHE A 367 0.36 -28.06 -13.56
N THR A 368 0.26 -28.47 -14.83
CA THR A 368 -0.97 -29.04 -15.39
C THR A 368 -1.12 -30.53 -15.08
N ALA A 369 -0.03 -31.30 -14.95
CA ALA A 369 -0.07 -32.73 -14.61
C ALA A 369 -0.61 -33.07 -13.20
N VAL A 370 -0.68 -32.09 -12.28
CA VAL A 370 -1.14 -32.28 -10.90
C VAL A 370 -2.66 -32.08 -10.75
N ALA A 371 -3.39 -31.82 -11.86
CA ALA A 371 -4.84 -31.63 -11.87
C ALA A 371 -5.63 -32.90 -12.25
N GLN A 372 -5.13 -34.11 -11.98
CA GLN A 372 -6.00 -35.28 -11.89
C GLN A 372 -6.41 -35.48 -10.43
N PRO A 373 -7.70 -35.32 -10.08
CA PRO A 373 -8.18 -35.82 -8.80
C PRO A 373 -8.01 -37.34 -8.81
N VAL A 374 -7.24 -37.86 -7.86
CA VAL A 374 -7.29 -39.29 -7.53
C VAL A 374 -8.68 -39.53 -6.97
N LEU A 375 -9.59 -39.98 -7.82
CA LEU A 375 -10.74 -40.76 -7.41
C LEU A 375 -10.23 -42.15 -7.06
N MET A 376 -9.96 -42.38 -5.77
CA MET A 376 -10.13 -43.67 -5.10
C MET A 376 -10.54 -43.44 -3.65
#